data_AF-A0A4V6KW95-F1
#
_entry.id   AF-A0A4V6KW95-F1
#
_cell.length_a   1.000
_cell.length_b   1.000
_cell.length_c   1.000
_cell.angle_alpha   90.00
_cell.angle_beta   90.00
_cell.angle_gamma   90.00
#
_symmetry.space_group_name_H-M   'P 1'
#
loop_
_entity.id
_entity.type
_entity.pdbx_description
1 polymer ?
#
loop_
_entity_poly.entity_id
_entity_poly.type
_entity_poly.pdbx_seq_one_letter_code
_entity_poly.pdbx_strand_id
1 'polypeptide(L)' 'MRDTTVPLKIISLLADGEFHSGEHLGESLGMSRAAINKHIQTIREWGFGCVHGSGERL' A
#
# COMPACT_ATOMS: atom_id res chain seq x y z
N MET A 1 -2.91 17.49 11.00
CA MET A 1 -3.79 16.53 10.32
C MET A 1 -2.92 15.37 9.87
N ARG A 2 -3.34 14.12 10.03
CA ARG A 2 -2.56 12.97 9.54
C ARG A 2 -2.69 12.93 8.01
N ASP A 3 -1.58 13.05 7.29
CA ASP A 3 -1.56 12.90 5.83
C ASP A 3 -1.96 11.48 5.45
N THR A 4 -3.23 11.33 5.09
CA THR A 4 -3.87 10.06 4.70
C THR A 4 -3.94 9.88 3.19
N THR A 5 -3.50 10.88 2.42
CA THR A 5 -3.51 10.89 0.96
C THR A 5 -2.72 9.73 0.35
N VAL A 6 -1.58 9.39 0.95
CA VAL A 6 -0.71 8.29 0.47
C VAL A 6 -1.32 6.92 0.76
N PRO A 7 -1.71 6.59 2.02
CA PRO A 7 -2.34 5.29 2.27
C PRO A 7 -3.66 5.12 1.50
N LEU A 8 -4.44 6.18 1.29
CA LEU A 8 -5.64 6.11 0.44
C LEU A 8 -5.31 5.79 -1.02
N LYS A 9 -4.24 6.35 -1.60
CA LYS A 9 -3.79 5.97 -2.95
C LYS A 9 -3.35 4.51 -3.03
N ILE A 10 -2.62 4.02 -2.03
CA ILE A 10 -2.22 2.61 -1.97
C ILE A 10 -3.46 1.72 -1.88
N ILE A 11 -4.45 2.08 -1.06
CA ILE A 11 -5.73 1.36 -1.01
C ILE A 11 -6.40 1.36 -2.38
N SER A 12 -6.48 2.50 -3.07
CA SER A 12 -7.08 2.55 -4.41
C SER A 12 -6.33 1.68 -5.44
N LEU A 13 -5.01 1.58 -5.35
CA LEU A 13 -4.22 0.69 -6.21
C LEU A 13 -4.48 -0.78 -5.87
N LEU A 14 -4.49 -1.13 -4.59
CA LEU A 14 -4.71 -2.50 -4.12
C LEU A 14 -6.18 -2.95 -4.21
N ALA A 15 -7.13 -2.02 -4.29
CA ALA A 15 -8.56 -2.28 -4.33
C ALA A 15 -9.02 -2.97 -5.63
N ASP A 16 -8.17 -3.04 -6.65
CA ASP A 16 -8.42 -3.80 -7.87
C ASP A 16 -8.41 -5.32 -7.62
N GLY A 17 -7.87 -5.76 -6.47
CA GLY A 17 -7.76 -7.18 -6.12
C GLY A 17 -6.60 -7.89 -6.82
N GLU A 18 -5.75 -7.14 -7.52
CA GLU A 18 -4.52 -7.61 -8.14
C GLU A 18 -3.34 -7.54 -7.17
N PHE A 19 -2.31 -8.33 -7.45
CA PHE A 19 -1.08 -8.31 -6.66
C PHE A 19 -0.17 -7.17 -7.15
N HIS A 20 0.08 -6.20 -6.28
CA HIS A 20 1.04 -5.14 -6.55
C HIS A 20 2.34 -5.34 -5.78
N SER A 21 3.46 -5.38 -6.50
CA SER A 21 4.78 -5.42 -5.88
C SER A 21 5.05 -4.13 -5.09
N GLY A 22 5.64 -4.25 -3.91
CA GLY A 22 6.03 -3.06 -3.12
C GLY A 22 7.00 -2.11 -3.84
N GLU A 23 7.74 -2.63 -4.84
CA GLU A 23 8.57 -1.84 -5.74
C GLU A 23 7.72 -1.05 -6.76
N HIS A 24 6.76 -1.69 -7.41
CA HIS A 24 5.81 -1.03 -8.32
C HIS A 24 4.99 0.06 -7.63
N LEU A 25 4.52 -0.20 -6.41
CA LEU A 25 3.84 0.81 -5.58
C LEU A 25 4.79 1.97 -5.26
N GLY A 26 6.06 1.67 -4.98
CA GLY A 26 7.09 2.68 -4.75
C GLY A 26 7.33 3.56 -5.98
N GLU A 27 7.50 2.96 -7.15
CA GLU A 27 7.68 3.69 -8.42
C GLU A 27 6.45 4.54 -8.77
N SER A 28 5.24 3.99 -8.66
CA SER A 28 3.99 4.69 -8.96
C SER A 28 3.76 5.91 -8.05
N LEU A 29 4.19 5.81 -6.79
CA LEU A 29 4.03 6.87 -5.78
C LEU A 29 5.28 7.76 -5.64
N GLY A 30 6.38 7.46 -6.34
CA GLY A 30 7.65 8.17 -6.20
C GLY A 30 8.26 8.01 -4.80
N MET A 31 8.06 6.85 -4.17
CA MET A 31 8.47 6.56 -2.80
C MET A 31 9.36 5.33 -2.72
N SER A 32 10.26 5.32 -1.75
CA SER A 32 11.05 4.11 -1.46
C SER A 32 10.15 3.00 -0.91
N ARG A 33 10.51 1.74 -1.18
CA ARG A 33 9.83 0.55 -0.66
C ARG A 33 9.58 0.59 0.86
N ALA A 34 10.51 1.15 1.63
CA ALA A 34 10.37 1.31 3.07
C ALA A 34 9.24 2.27 3.48
N ALA A 35 9.05 3.37 2.74
CA ALA A 35 7.96 4.32 2.98
C ALA A 35 6.60 3.68 2.63
N ILE A 36 6.53 2.95 1.52
CA ILE A 36 5.34 2.16 1.15
C ILE A 36 4.99 1.17 2.26
N ASN A 37 5.96 0.42 2.77
CA ASN A 37 5.71 -0.56 3.83
C ASN A 37 5.15 0.08 5.11
N LYS A 38 5.59 1.29 5.45
CA LYS A 38 5.05 2.06 6.58
C LYS A 38 3.58 2.46 6.36
N HIS A 39 3.23 2.89 5.15
CA HIS A 39 1.85 3.23 4.80
C HIS A 39 0.95 1.98 4.75
N ILE A 40 1.47 0.87 4.24
CA ILE A 40 0.81 -0.43 4.24
C ILE A 40 0.53 -0.92 5.66
N GLN A 41 1.49 -0.76 6.58
CA GLN A 41 1.23 -1.04 8.00
C GLN A 41 0.08 -0.18 8.54
N THR A 42 0.04 1.11 8.20
CA THR A 42 -1.06 1.99 8.61
C THR A 42 -2.41 1.50 8.06
N ILE A 43 -2.44 1.03 6.81
CA ILE A 43 -3.64 0.48 6.16
C ILE A 43 -4.08 -0.82 6.87
N ARG A 44 -3.14 -1.69 7.23
CA ARG A 44 -3.42 -2.90 8.04
C ARG A 44 -3.99 -2.54 9.41
N GLU A 45 -3.45 -1.51 10.07
CA GLU A 45 -3.98 -0.99 11.34
C GLU A 45 -5.40 -0.43 11.22
N TRP A 46 -5.81 0.03 10.04
CA TRP A 46 -7.19 0.46 9.77
C TRP A 46 -8.16 -0.71 9.60
N GLY A 47 -7.67 -1.96 9.63
CA GLY A 47 -8.49 -3.16 9.49
C GLY A 47 -8.62 -3.67 8.05
N PHE A 48 -7.86 -3.11 7.11
CA PHE A 48 -7.79 -3.66 5.76
C PHE A 48 -6.90 -4.92 5.74
N GLY A 49 -7.45 -6.02 5.26
CA GLY A 49 -6.80 -7.33 5.25
C GLY A 49 -5.75 -7.48 4.15
N CYS A 50 -4.65 -6.73 4.21
CA CYS A 50 -3.57 -6.89 3.24
C CYS A 50 -2.93 -8.30 3.34
N VAL A 51 -3.03 -9.08 2.27
CA VAL A 51 -2.37 -10.39 2.17
C VAL A 51 -0.96 -10.20 1.63
N HIS A 52 0.03 -10.68 2.38
CA HIS A 52 1.44 -10.67 1.96
C HIS A 52 1.77 -11.98 1.26
N GLY A 53 2.09 -11.93 -0.03
CA GLY A 53 2.53 -13.06 -0.84
C GLY A 53 3.68 -12.65 -1.76
N SER A 54 3.55 -12.88 -3.06
CA SER A 54 4.45 -12.33 -4.09
C SER A 54 4.30 -10.80 -4.31
N GLY A 55 3.36 -10.18 -3.59
CA GLY A 55 3.05 -8.75 -3.61
C GLY A 55 2.09 -8.41 -2.47
N GLU A 56 1.55 -7.20 -2.52
CA GLU A 56 0.50 -6.68 -1.64
C GLU A 56 -0.83 -6.73 -2.39
N ARG A 57 -1.89 -7.17 -1.71
CA ARG A 57 -3.26 -7.26 -2.23
C ARG A 57 -4.27 -7.00 -1.11
N LEU A 58 -5.36 -6.27 -1.43
CA LEU A 58 -6.52 -6.07 -0.55
C LEU A 58 -7.62 -7.12 -0.75
#